data_AF-A0A4Q9B640-F1
#
_entry.id   AF-A0A4Q9B640-F1
#
_cell.length_a   1.000
_cell.length_b   1.000
_cell.length_c   1.000
_cell.angle_alpha   90.00
_cell.angle_beta   90.00
_cell.angle_gamma   90.00
#
_symmetry.space_group_name_H-M   'P 1'
#
loop_
_entity.id
_entity.type
_entity.pdbx_description
1 polymer ?
#
loop_
_entity_poly.entity_id
_entity_poly.type
_entity_poly.pdbx_seq_one_letter_code
_entity_poly.pdbx_strand_id
1 'polypeptide(L)'
;MARYLVVAHRTAKSPELAEKLREVRAQDPEARFVLLVPAVPPPGWVYEENEVWERSRREAEAAKEALEAQGIPVEEAKPGDISPLLALEEELLAHPGAYQGIVLATLPPGLSRWLRLDVHTQAERFGLPVVHVIAHP
;
A
#
# COMPACT_ATOMS: atom_id res chain seq x y z
N MET A 1 1.20 -18.91 7.73
CA MET A 1 1.72 -18.03 6.66
C MET A 1 1.14 -16.66 6.89
N ALA A 2 1.97 -15.68 7.23
CA ALA A 2 1.46 -14.32 7.47
C ALA A 2 1.27 -13.58 6.14
N ARG A 3 0.15 -12.89 5.98
CA ARG A 3 -0.15 -11.95 4.90
C ARG A 3 0.05 -10.54 5.44
N TYR A 4 0.83 -9.74 4.75
CA TYR A 4 1.11 -8.35 5.08
C TYR A 4 0.46 -7.44 4.05
N LEU A 5 -0.22 -6.40 4.55
CA LEU A 5 -0.82 -5.38 3.71
C LEU A 5 0.20 -4.26 3.49
N VAL A 6 0.73 -4.17 2.27
CA VAL A 6 1.70 -3.15 1.86
C VAL A 6 0.93 -1.97 1.29
N VAL A 7 0.98 -0.82 1.94
CA VAL A 7 0.32 0.40 1.47
C VAL A 7 1.37 1.29 0.81
N ALA A 8 1.36 1.33 -0.52
CA ALA A 8 2.30 2.12 -1.31
C ALA A 8 1.68 2.54 -2.64
N HIS A 9 2.13 3.67 -3.18
CA HIS A 9 1.78 4.10 -4.54
C HIS A 9 3.05 4.59 -5.25
N ARG A 10 3.40 5.88 -5.13
CA ARG A 10 4.60 6.45 -5.78
C ARG A 10 5.91 5.83 -5.31
N THR A 11 5.92 5.25 -4.12
CA THR A 11 7.05 4.60 -3.46
C THR A 11 7.22 3.14 -3.84
N ALA A 12 6.37 2.56 -4.70
CA ALA A 12 6.45 1.14 -5.06
C ALA A 12 7.78 0.74 -5.73
N LYS A 13 8.38 1.65 -6.51
CA LYS A 13 9.68 1.43 -7.17
C LYS A 13 10.90 1.77 -6.28
N SER A 14 10.67 2.11 -5.02
CA SER A 14 11.74 2.55 -4.12
C SER A 14 12.56 1.38 -3.59
N PRO A 15 13.91 1.49 -3.56
CA PRO A 15 14.75 0.45 -2.99
C PRO A 15 14.49 0.28 -1.48
N GLU A 16 14.15 1.35 -0.75
CA GLU A 16 13.91 1.30 0.69
C GLU A 16 12.69 0.45 1.05
N LEU A 17 11.60 0.55 0.26
CA LEU A 17 10.45 -0.34 0.44
C LEU A 17 10.83 -1.79 0.14
N ALA A 18 11.54 -2.03 -0.97
CA ALA A 18 11.94 -3.38 -1.34
C ALA A 18 12.87 -4.00 -0.28
N GLU A 19 13.84 -3.24 0.24
CA GLU A 19 14.70 -3.68 1.34
C GLU A 19 13.90 -4.05 2.57
N LYS A 20 12.92 -3.23 2.97
CA LYS A 20 12.09 -3.56 4.13
C LYS A 20 11.30 -4.84 3.94
N LEU A 21 10.74 -5.06 2.76
CA LEU A 21 9.98 -6.29 2.46
C LEU A 21 10.91 -7.52 2.42
N ARG A 22 12.18 -7.37 2.02
CA ARG A 22 13.19 -8.44 2.16
C ARG A 22 13.49 -8.74 3.62
N GLU A 23 13.61 -7.73 4.48
CA GLU A 23 13.81 -7.94 5.92
C GLU A 23 12.64 -8.70 6.55
N VAL A 24 11.40 -8.33 6.20
CA VAL A 24 10.20 -9.05 6.66
C VAL A 24 10.26 -10.51 6.21
N ARG A 25 10.58 -10.78 4.94
CA ARG A 25 10.69 -12.15 4.42
C ARG A 25 11.88 -12.94 5.00
N ALA A 26 12.94 -12.25 5.42
CA ALA A 26 14.06 -12.90 6.10
C ALA A 26 13.67 -13.40 7.50
N GLN A 27 12.71 -12.73 8.15
CA GLN A 27 12.18 -13.11 9.46
C GLN A 27 11.01 -14.12 9.35
N ASP A 28 10.18 -13.98 8.31
CA ASP A 28 9.11 -14.92 7.94
C ASP A 28 9.25 -15.33 6.46
N PRO A 29 9.93 -16.45 6.16
CA PRO A 29 10.13 -16.91 4.79
C PRO A 29 8.84 -17.15 3.99
N GLU A 30 7.73 -17.39 4.69
CA GLU A 30 6.40 -17.64 4.11
C GLU A 30 5.52 -16.37 4.09
N ALA A 31 6.12 -15.20 4.32
CA ALA A 31 5.43 -13.92 4.25
C ALA A 31 4.91 -13.64 2.83
N ARG A 32 3.62 -13.32 2.74
CA ARG A 32 2.94 -12.95 1.48
C ARG A 32 2.55 -11.49 1.53
N PHE A 33 2.74 -10.77 0.43
CA PHE A 33 2.48 -9.33 0.35
C PHE A 33 1.30 -9.05 -0.56
N VAL A 34 0.33 -8.28 -0.06
CA VAL A 34 -0.73 -7.67 -0.87
C VAL A 34 -0.44 -6.19 -0.96
N LEU A 35 -0.38 -5.64 -2.17
CA LEU A 35 -0.17 -4.22 -2.40
C LEU A 35 -1.52 -3.50 -2.47
N LEU A 36 -1.78 -2.62 -1.52
CA LEU A 36 -2.89 -1.67 -1.57
C LEU A 36 -2.38 -0.32 -2.10
N VAL A 37 -2.98 0.15 -3.19
CA VAL A 37 -2.59 1.37 -3.89
C VAL A 37 -3.69 2.43 -3.77
N PRO A 38 -3.53 3.43 -2.87
CA PRO A 38 -4.45 4.56 -2.74
C PRO A 38 -4.42 5.43 -4.01
N ALA A 39 -5.38 5.20 -4.91
CA ALA A 39 -5.41 5.77 -6.26
C ALA A 39 -6.82 6.11 -6.75
N VAL A 40 -7.87 5.54 -6.14
CA VAL A 40 -9.26 5.75 -6.56
C VAL A 40 -9.76 7.09 -6.01
N PRO A 41 -9.95 8.13 -6.84
CA PRO A 41 -10.56 9.38 -6.39
C PRO A 41 -12.05 9.17 -6.05
N PRO A 42 -12.63 10.05 -5.21
CA PRO A 42 -14.06 10.01 -4.95
C PRO A 42 -14.86 10.22 -6.25
N PRO A 43 -16.10 9.71 -6.33
CA PRO A 43 -16.99 9.95 -7.47
C PRO A 43 -17.11 11.45 -7.75
N GLY A 44 -16.95 11.83 -9.01
CA GLY A 44 -16.98 13.22 -9.44
C GLY A 44 -17.94 13.44 -10.61
N TRP A 45 -18.44 14.66 -10.75
CA TRP A 45 -19.39 15.03 -11.81
C TRP A 45 -18.80 15.03 -13.24
N VAL A 46 -17.47 14.90 -13.37
CA VAL A 46 -16.72 15.19 -14.62
C VAL A 46 -16.09 13.95 -15.25
N TYR A 47 -15.86 12.88 -14.47
CA TYR A 47 -15.21 11.66 -14.96
C TYR A 47 -16.19 10.49 -14.97
N GLU A 48 -16.14 9.67 -16.01
CA GLU A 48 -16.90 8.41 -16.03
C GLU A 48 -16.29 7.43 -15.01
N GLU A 49 -17.13 6.84 -14.16
CA GLU A 49 -16.71 5.94 -13.08
C GLU A 49 -15.85 4.77 -13.59
N ASN A 50 -16.19 4.23 -14.78
CA ASN A 50 -15.42 3.16 -15.42
C ASN A 50 -14.00 3.58 -15.80
N GLU A 51 -13.81 4.81 -16.29
CA GLU A 51 -12.48 5.32 -16.67
C GLU A 51 -11.59 5.51 -15.44
N VAL A 52 -12.18 6.02 -14.36
CA VAL A 52 -11.50 6.18 -13.07
C VAL A 52 -11.04 4.83 -12.52
N TRP A 53 -11.91 3.82 -12.58
CA TRP A 53 -11.59 2.48 -12.11
C TRP A 53 -10.48 1.82 -12.92
N GLU A 54 -10.60 1.83 -14.26
CA GLU A 54 -9.59 1.28 -15.16
C GLU A 54 -8.22 1.94 -14.99
N ARG A 55 -8.19 3.26 -14.82
CA ARG A 55 -6.96 4.00 -14.52
C ARG A 55 -6.35 3.57 -13.19
N SER A 56 -7.15 3.52 -12.13
CA SER A 56 -6.66 3.15 -10.79
C SER A 56 -6.12 1.72 -10.77
N ARG A 57 -6.76 0.81 -11.49
CA ARG A 57 -6.30 -0.57 -11.67
C ARG A 57 -4.96 -0.64 -12.41
N ARG A 58 -4.77 0.16 -13.47
CA ARG A 58 -3.47 0.25 -14.18
C ARG A 58 -2.37 0.82 -13.29
N GLU A 59 -2.68 1.84 -12.49
CA GLU A 59 -1.74 2.40 -11.51
C GLU A 59 -1.35 1.33 -10.46
N ALA A 60 -2.29 0.51 -10.00
CA ALA A 60 -2.02 -0.57 -9.06
C ALA A 60 -1.15 -1.68 -9.67
N GLU A 61 -1.43 -2.12 -10.89
CA GLU A 61 -0.64 -3.14 -11.57
C GLU A 61 0.78 -2.63 -11.87
N ALA A 62 0.93 -1.39 -12.32
CA ALA A 62 2.26 -0.80 -12.56
C ALA A 62 3.09 -0.72 -11.26
N ALA A 63 2.45 -0.41 -10.13
CA ALA A 63 3.12 -0.41 -8.83
C ALA A 63 3.54 -1.83 -8.41
N LYS A 64 2.72 -2.84 -8.71
CA LYS A 64 3.04 -4.26 -8.50
C LYS A 64 4.26 -4.69 -9.31
N GLU A 65 4.24 -4.43 -10.61
CA GLU A 65 5.35 -4.74 -11.53
C GLU A 65 6.66 -4.10 -11.06
N ALA A 66 6.59 -2.87 -10.52
CA ALA A 66 7.76 -2.18 -9.99
C ALA A 66 8.36 -2.84 -8.73
N LEU A 67 7.54 -3.44 -7.87
CA LEU A 67 8.03 -4.22 -6.72
C LEU A 67 8.57 -5.58 -7.16
N GLU A 68 7.89 -6.25 -8.09
CA GLU A 68 8.32 -7.54 -8.63
C GLU A 68 9.65 -7.43 -9.38
N ALA A 69 9.86 -6.36 -10.13
CA ALA A 69 11.13 -6.05 -10.79
C ALA A 69 12.31 -5.90 -9.79
N GLN A 70 12.03 -5.61 -8.52
CA GLN A 70 13.01 -5.54 -7.44
C GLN A 70 13.18 -6.87 -6.67
N GLY A 71 12.55 -7.95 -7.15
CA GLY A 71 12.61 -9.29 -6.56
C GLY A 71 11.65 -9.51 -5.39
N ILE A 72 10.63 -8.67 -5.25
CA ILE A 72 9.60 -8.80 -4.22
C ILE A 72 8.34 -9.43 -4.84
N PRO A 73 8.00 -10.68 -4.52
CA PRO A 73 6.77 -11.29 -5.01
C PRO A 73 5.57 -10.62 -4.34
N VAL A 74 4.63 -10.14 -5.15
CA VAL A 74 3.39 -9.52 -4.68
C VAL A 74 2.23 -10.41 -5.11
N GLU A 75 1.45 -10.92 -4.15
CA GLU A 75 0.36 -11.86 -4.41
C GLU A 75 -0.76 -11.20 -5.21
N GLU A 76 -1.08 -9.96 -4.87
CA GLU A 76 -2.18 -9.21 -5.45
C GLU A 76 -1.90 -7.71 -5.30
N ALA A 77 -2.34 -6.91 -6.27
CA ALA A 77 -2.38 -5.47 -6.16
C ALA A 77 -3.82 -4.96 -6.31
N LYS A 78 -4.22 -4.13 -5.36
CA LYS A 78 -5.59 -3.63 -5.23
C LYS A 78 -5.59 -2.09 -5.28
N PRO A 79 -6.31 -1.47 -6.22
CA PRO A 79 -6.60 -0.05 -6.09
C PRO A 79 -7.56 0.16 -4.90
N GLY A 80 -7.29 1.20 -4.11
CA GLY A 80 -8.17 1.62 -3.00
C GLY A 80 -8.39 3.13 -3.02
N ASP A 81 -9.23 3.62 -2.11
CA ASP A 81 -9.53 5.04 -1.96
C ASP A 81 -8.25 5.89 -1.90
N ILE A 82 -8.28 7.09 -2.49
CA ILE A 82 -7.14 8.01 -2.52
C ILE A 82 -6.67 8.44 -1.12
N SER A 83 -7.54 8.36 -0.13
CA SER A 83 -7.21 8.43 1.30
C SER A 83 -6.67 7.07 1.76
N PRO A 84 -5.38 6.99 2.16
CA PRO A 84 -4.79 5.72 2.57
C PRO A 84 -5.46 5.13 3.82
N LEU A 85 -6.04 5.96 4.69
CA LEU A 85 -6.76 5.48 5.87
C LEU A 85 -8.12 4.88 5.52
N LEU A 86 -8.83 5.44 4.53
CA LEU A 86 -10.10 4.86 4.06
C LEU A 86 -9.82 3.57 3.30
N ALA A 87 -8.83 3.55 2.42
CA ALA A 87 -8.42 2.34 1.71
C ALA A 87 -8.04 1.20 2.68
N LEU A 88 -7.32 1.53 3.76
CA LEU A 88 -7.00 0.57 4.82
C LEU A 88 -8.27 0.06 5.51
N GLU A 89 -9.17 0.97 5.92
CA GLU A 89 -10.41 0.62 6.60
C GLU A 89 -11.29 -0.31 5.75
N GLU A 90 -11.48 0.02 4.48
CA GLU A 90 -12.27 -0.78 3.53
C GLU A 90 -11.68 -2.17 3.30
N GLU A 91 -10.37 -2.26 3.07
CA GLU A 91 -9.69 -3.53 2.81
C GLU A 91 -9.70 -4.45 4.06
N LEU A 92 -9.48 -3.88 5.25
CA LEU A 92 -9.53 -4.64 6.49
C LEU A 92 -10.94 -5.10 6.85
N LEU A 93 -11.96 -4.28 6.54
CA LEU A 93 -13.36 -4.64 6.75
C LEU A 93 -13.83 -5.73 5.77
N ALA A 94 -13.38 -5.67 4.51
CA ALA A 94 -13.69 -6.67 3.50
C ALA A 94 -13.00 -8.02 3.76
N HIS A 95 -11.84 -8.01 4.42
CA HIS A 95 -11.01 -9.19 4.66
C HIS A 95 -10.60 -9.33 6.15
N PRO A 96 -11.56 -9.52 7.07
CA PRO A 96 -11.28 -9.55 8.50
C PRO A 96 -10.34 -10.72 8.85
N GLY A 97 -9.25 -10.41 9.55
CA GLY A 97 -8.25 -11.39 10.00
C GLY A 97 -7.32 -11.92 8.90
N ALA A 98 -7.43 -11.42 7.67
CA ALA A 98 -6.56 -11.86 6.57
C ALA A 98 -5.11 -11.40 6.74
N TYR A 99 -4.90 -10.25 7.38
CA TYR A 99 -3.61 -9.60 7.52
C TYR A 99 -3.07 -9.64 8.95
N GLN A 100 -1.76 -9.80 9.10
CA GLN A 100 -1.08 -9.84 10.41
C GLN A 100 -0.23 -8.59 10.65
N GLY A 101 -0.08 -7.72 9.66
CA GLY A 101 0.65 -6.46 9.79
C GLY A 101 0.48 -5.58 8.57
N ILE A 102 0.78 -4.30 8.75
CA ILE A 102 0.73 -3.26 7.72
C ILE A 102 2.16 -2.80 7.46
N VAL A 103 2.58 -2.74 6.20
CA VAL A 103 3.82 -2.06 5.79
C VAL A 103 3.40 -0.77 5.07
N LEU A 104 3.56 0.38 5.72
CA LEU A 104 3.13 1.67 5.19
C LEU A 104 4.34 2.42 4.61
N ALA A 105 4.37 2.61 3.30
CA ALA A 105 5.45 3.31 2.61
C ALA A 105 5.05 4.75 2.30
N THR A 106 5.74 5.72 2.92
CA THR A 106 5.50 7.15 2.69
C THR A 106 6.69 7.80 2.00
N LEU A 107 6.44 8.87 1.25
CA LEU A 107 7.51 9.77 0.81
C LEU A 107 8.25 10.40 2.02
N PRO A 108 9.41 11.04 1.81
CA PRO A 108 10.13 11.72 2.88
C PRO A 108 9.33 12.91 3.46
N PRO A 109 9.66 13.32 4.71
CA PRO A 109 9.15 14.57 5.29
C PRO A 109 9.34 15.75 4.33
N GLY A 110 8.37 16.66 4.29
CA GLY A 110 8.32 17.78 3.35
C GLY A 110 7.66 17.44 2.00
N LEU A 111 7.83 16.22 1.47
CA LEU A 111 7.20 15.78 0.23
C LEU A 111 5.91 14.98 0.46
N SER A 112 5.87 14.21 1.55
CA SER A 112 4.75 13.31 1.82
C SER A 112 3.48 14.04 2.23
N ARG A 113 2.42 13.85 1.44
CA ARG A 113 1.05 14.23 1.85
C ARG A 113 0.57 13.36 3.01
N TRP A 114 0.91 12.08 3.02
CA TRP A 114 0.47 11.13 4.04
C TRP A 114 1.07 11.43 5.41
N LEU A 115 2.35 11.84 5.48
CA LEU A 115 2.95 12.27 6.74
C LEU A 115 2.31 13.57 7.26
N ARG A 116 2.00 14.54 6.37
CA ARG A 116 1.29 15.77 6.76
C ARG A 116 -0.12 15.52 7.29
N LEU A 117 -0.75 14.43 6.87
CA LEU A 117 -2.06 13.97 7.34
C LEU A 117 -1.95 12.96 8.49
N ASP A 118 -0.76 12.76 9.03
CA ASP A 118 -0.48 11.87 10.16
C ASP A 118 -0.90 10.40 9.93
N VAL A 119 -0.87 9.93 8.68
CA VAL A 119 -1.32 8.57 8.31
C VAL A 119 -0.53 7.49 9.04
N HIS A 120 0.78 7.69 9.22
CA HIS A 120 1.66 6.74 9.91
C HIS A 120 1.22 6.43 11.34
N THR A 121 0.91 7.44 12.15
CA THR A 121 0.39 7.26 13.50
C THR A 121 -1.04 6.74 13.47
N GLN A 122 -1.90 7.31 12.60
CA GLN A 122 -3.31 6.90 12.57
C GLN A 122 -3.53 5.47 12.09
N ALA A 123 -2.65 4.91 11.27
CA ALA A 123 -2.75 3.51 10.83
C ALA A 123 -2.67 2.52 12.01
N GLU A 124 -2.04 2.89 13.13
CA GLU A 124 -1.95 2.03 14.31
C GLU A 124 -3.34 1.76 14.96
N ARG A 125 -4.33 2.63 14.71
CA ARG A 125 -5.69 2.48 15.24
C ARG A 125 -6.41 1.23 14.74
N PHE A 126 -5.93 0.62 13.65
CA PHE A 126 -6.50 -0.60 13.08
C PHE A 126 -6.09 -1.87 13.85
N GLY A 127 -5.28 -1.76 14.90
CA GLY A 127 -4.95 -2.87 15.80
C GLY A 127 -3.97 -3.90 15.21
N LEU A 128 -3.40 -3.61 14.04
CA LEU A 128 -2.32 -4.39 13.42
C LEU A 128 -0.97 -3.71 13.65
N PRO A 129 0.12 -4.48 13.83
CA PRO A 129 1.48 -3.94 13.83
C PRO A 129 1.74 -3.14 12.54
N VAL A 130 2.19 -1.90 12.68
CA VAL A 130 2.53 -1.03 11.55
C VAL A 130 4.04 -0.91 11.43
N VAL A 131 4.58 -1.28 10.27
CA VAL A 131 5.95 -1.03 9.86
C VAL A 131 5.95 0.17 8.94
N HIS A 132 6.36 1.32 9.46
CA HIS A 132 6.48 2.55 8.66
C HIS A 132 7.83 2.58 7.92
N VAL A 133 7.78 2.86 6.62
CA VAL A 133 8.95 3.01 5.74
C VAL A 133 8.91 4.39 5.10
N ILE A 134 10.01 5.12 5.25
CA ILE A 134 10.25 6.34 4.49
C ILE A 134 11.01 5.96 3.23
N ALA A 135 10.51 6.33 2.07
CA ALA A 135 11.07 5.91 0.80
C ALA A 135 11.03 7.01 -0.27
N HIS A 136 12.03 7.04 -1.14
CA HIS A 136 12.15 8.06 -2.18
C HIS A 136 11.43 7.65 -3.48
N PRO A 137 10.90 8.62 -4.25
CA PRO A 137 10.16 8.37 -5.48
C PRO A 137 11.05 8.07 -6.69
#